data_AF-A0A4D4M8R7-F1
#
_entry.id   AF-A0A4D4M8R7-F1
#
_cell.length_a   1.000
_cell.length_b   1.000
_cell.length_c   1.000
_cell.angle_alpha   90.00
_cell.angle_beta   90.00
_cell.angle_gamma   90.00
#
_symmetry.space_group_name_H-M   'P 1'
#
loop_
_entity.id
_entity.type
_entity.pdbx_description
1 polymer ?
#
loop_
_entity_poly.entity_id
_entity_poly.type
_entity_poly.pdbx_seq_one_letter_code
_entity_poly.pdbx_strand_id
1 'polypeptide(L)'
;MPTSADNAETRSRQAGLARCPFPPAPFTVRDGRRAEMTNSAFGAVYGVVDGTAYPVCDAAGYAPFGFGYRRCGGEQLTTEFVKEFLRTVWSRGIEFTTLDLERSEKLPVSPRTVIDDNIGFRQGP
;
A
#
# COMPACT_ATOMS: atom_id res chain seq x y z
N MET A 1 4.13 9.35 8.91
CA MET A 1 5.16 8.40 8.43
C MET A 1 5.92 9.07 7.30
N PRO A 2 7.25 8.96 7.24
CA PRO A 2 8.01 9.46 6.11
C PRO A 2 7.62 8.72 4.83
N THR A 3 7.67 9.44 3.71
CA THR A 3 7.38 8.89 2.39
C THR A 3 8.66 8.54 1.63
N SER A 4 8.54 7.78 0.55
CA SER A 4 9.64 7.41 -0.33
C SER A 4 10.33 8.62 -0.97
N ALA A 5 9.64 9.77 -1.09
CA ALA A 5 10.22 11.03 -1.54
C ALA A 5 11.00 11.76 -0.41
N ASP A 6 10.67 11.52 0.86
CA ASP A 6 11.34 12.15 2.00
C ASP A 6 12.62 11.41 2.42
N ASN A 7 12.79 10.15 2.00
CA ASN A 7 13.87 9.28 2.43
C ASN A 7 15.11 9.39 1.54
N ALA A 8 16.00 10.31 1.91
CA ALA A 8 17.35 10.42 1.36
C ALA A 8 18.33 9.39 1.98
N GLU A 9 19.48 9.18 1.34
CA GLU A 9 20.50 8.21 1.78
C GLU A 9 20.91 8.40 3.25
N THR A 10 20.96 9.63 3.74
CA THR A 10 21.24 9.97 5.15
C THR A 10 20.31 9.28 6.13
N ARG A 11 19.01 9.10 5.80
CA ARG A 11 18.07 8.37 6.65
C ARG A 11 18.32 6.87 6.67
N SER A 12 18.79 6.28 5.57
CA SER A 12 19.16 4.86 5.55
C SER A 12 20.31 4.55 6.51
N ARG A 13 21.30 5.44 6.59
CA ARG A 13 22.42 5.34 7.53
C ARG A 13 21.97 5.51 8.99
N GLN A 14 21.07 6.45 9.27
CA GLN A 14 20.47 6.61 10.60
C GLN A 14 19.68 5.37 11.05
N ALA A 15 19.09 4.64 10.10
CA ALA A 15 18.40 3.37 10.37
C ALA A 15 19.37 2.17 10.55
N GLY A 16 20.69 2.38 10.56
CA GLY A 16 21.69 1.34 10.76
C GLY A 16 22.10 0.59 9.49
N LEU A 17 21.65 1.02 8.31
CA LEU A 17 22.08 0.43 7.03
C LEU A 17 23.42 1.06 6.60
N ALA A 18 24.38 0.24 6.16
CA ALA A 18 25.65 0.75 5.64
C ALA A 18 25.46 1.63 4.38
N ARG A 19 24.52 1.23 3.51
CA ARG A 19 24.00 1.95 2.34
C ARG A 19 22.73 1.28 1.85
N CYS A 20 21.93 1.96 1.04
CA CYS A 20 20.87 1.29 0.28
C CYS A 20 21.50 0.28 -0.69
N PRO A 21 21.05 -1.00 -0.73
CA PRO A 21 21.50 -1.95 -1.73
C PRO A 21 21.04 -1.59 -3.16
N PHE A 22 20.07 -0.68 -3.28
CA PHE A 22 19.50 -0.22 -4.55
C PHE A 22 19.81 1.29 -4.72
N PRO A 23 20.93 1.67 -5.36
CA PRO A 23 21.18 3.08 -5.65
C PRO A 23 20.03 3.69 -6.47
N PRO A 24 19.71 4.99 -6.33
CA PRO A 24 18.68 5.64 -7.12
C PRO A 24 18.92 5.44 -8.62
N ALA A 25 17.96 4.79 -9.28
CA ALA A 25 18.05 4.46 -10.70
C ALA A 25 16.75 4.90 -11.39
N PRO A 26 16.59 6.21 -11.67
CA PRO A 26 15.41 6.71 -12.35
C PRO A 26 15.35 6.18 -13.79
N PHE A 27 14.14 5.80 -14.23
CA PHE A 27 13.90 5.44 -15.62
C PHE A 27 12.57 6.02 -16.11
N THR A 28 12.57 6.53 -17.34
CA THR A 28 11.39 7.08 -17.99
C THR A 28 10.43 5.95 -18.40
N VAL A 29 9.14 6.11 -18.12
CA VAL A 29 8.12 5.15 -18.55
C VAL A 29 7.81 5.32 -20.04
N ARG A 30 7.43 4.24 -20.72
CA ARG A 30 7.19 4.20 -22.17
C ARG A 30 5.71 4.10 -22.53
N ASP A 31 4.85 4.83 -21.83
CA ASP A 31 3.40 4.80 -22.01
C ASP A 31 2.82 6.11 -22.57
N GLY A 32 3.68 6.99 -23.09
CA GLY A 32 3.30 8.28 -23.68
C GLY A 32 3.11 9.41 -22.66
N ARG A 33 3.14 9.12 -21.35
CA ARG A 33 3.11 10.15 -20.30
C ARG A 33 4.51 10.70 -20.05
N ARG A 34 4.61 11.96 -19.62
CA ARG A 34 5.85 12.51 -19.04
C ARG A 34 6.00 12.00 -17.61
N ALA A 35 6.44 10.76 -17.48
CA ALA A 35 6.57 10.11 -16.20
C ALA A 35 7.89 9.33 -16.06
N GLU A 36 8.36 9.25 -14.82
CA GLU A 36 9.56 8.52 -14.42
C GLU A 36 9.24 7.64 -13.22
N MET A 37 9.90 6.49 -13.15
CA MET A 37 9.94 5.66 -11.96
C MET A 37 11.30 5.81 -11.30
N THR A 38 11.33 5.98 -9.99
CA THR A 38 12.56 6.11 -9.20
C THR A 38 12.42 5.34 -7.88
N ASN A 39 13.46 5.27 -7.06
CA ASN A 39 13.45 4.58 -5.78
C ASN A 39 14.03 5.42 -4.63
N SER A 40 13.53 5.17 -3.43
CA SER A 40 14.02 5.81 -2.20
C SER A 40 15.32 5.20 -1.67
N ALA A 41 15.85 5.77 -0.59
CA ALA A 41 16.99 5.24 0.17
C ALA A 41 16.74 3.88 0.86
N PHE A 42 15.51 3.38 0.88
CA PHE A 42 15.20 2.01 1.32
C PHE A 42 14.87 1.08 0.14
N GLY A 43 14.95 1.57 -1.11
CA GLY A 43 14.64 0.80 -2.32
C GLY A 43 13.15 0.77 -2.67
N ALA A 44 12.32 1.58 -2.01
CA ALA A 44 10.91 1.70 -2.30
C ALA A 44 10.73 2.48 -3.62
N VAL A 45 10.22 1.80 -4.65
CA VAL A 45 9.96 2.39 -5.97
C VAL A 45 8.69 3.24 -5.95
N TYR A 46 8.73 4.43 -6.54
CA TYR A 46 7.56 5.31 -6.69
C TYR A 46 7.62 6.07 -8.02
N GLY A 47 6.47 6.58 -8.48
CA GLY A 47 6.35 7.31 -9.73
C GLY A 47 6.44 8.83 -9.55
N VAL A 48 6.93 9.52 -10.57
CA VAL A 48 6.87 10.97 -10.73
C VAL A 48 6.20 11.24 -12.08
N VAL A 49 5.04 11.92 -12.08
CA VAL A 49 4.27 12.24 -13.30
C VAL A 49 4.17 13.75 -13.40
N ASP A 50 4.59 14.33 -14.52
CA ASP A 50 4.60 15.78 -14.74
C ASP A 50 5.29 16.56 -13.60
N GLY A 51 6.37 15.98 -13.05
CA GLY A 51 7.12 16.55 -11.92
C GLY A 51 6.45 16.36 -10.55
N THR A 52 5.25 15.80 -10.49
CA THR A 52 4.54 15.48 -9.24
C THR A 52 4.93 14.09 -8.76
N ALA A 53 5.50 14.00 -7.56
CA ALA A 53 5.80 12.72 -6.94
C ALA A 53 4.53 12.05 -6.40
N TYR A 54 4.43 10.74 -6.60
CA TYR A 54 3.39 9.88 -6.03
C TYR A 54 4.04 8.92 -5.03
N PRO A 55 4.55 9.44 -3.90
CA PRO A 55 5.33 8.63 -2.98
C PRO A 55 4.43 7.74 -2.14
N VAL A 56 5.04 6.72 -1.57
CA VAL A 56 4.39 5.75 -0.66
C VAL A 56 4.99 5.87 0.73
N CYS A 57 4.29 5.38 1.75
CA CYS A 57 4.88 5.21 3.06
C CYS A 57 6.14 4.35 2.94
N ASP A 58 7.25 4.83 3.51
CA ASP A 58 8.53 4.18 3.35
C ASP A 58 9.35 4.30 4.63
N ALA A 59 9.69 3.15 5.20
CA ALA A 59 10.47 3.02 6.41
C ALA A 59 11.24 1.69 6.37
N ALA A 60 12.36 1.61 7.07
CA ALA A 60 13.12 0.36 7.17
C ALA A 60 12.20 -0.79 7.66
N GLY A 61 12.16 -1.89 6.91
CA GLY A 61 11.34 -3.06 7.20
C GLY A 61 9.86 -2.95 6.78
N TYR A 62 9.39 -1.80 6.29
CA TYR A 62 8.04 -1.64 5.76
C TYR A 62 7.99 -2.08 4.30
N ALA A 63 7.57 -3.33 4.05
CA ALA A 63 7.48 -3.90 2.70
C ALA A 63 6.18 -4.71 2.46
N PRO A 64 4.98 -4.19 2.77
CA PRO A 64 3.72 -4.92 2.59
C PRO A 64 3.46 -5.31 1.13
N PHE A 65 4.05 -4.58 0.18
CA PHE A 65 3.97 -4.83 -1.26
C PHE A 65 5.30 -5.31 -1.86
N GLY A 66 6.23 -5.77 -1.03
CA GLY A 66 7.59 -6.14 -1.44
C GLY A 66 8.49 -4.91 -1.70
N PHE A 67 9.68 -5.16 -2.26
CA PHE A 67 10.72 -4.14 -2.49
C PHE A 67 11.43 -4.32 -3.84
N GLY A 68 12.07 -3.25 -4.32
CA GLY A 68 12.87 -3.27 -5.55
C GLY A 68 12.06 -3.55 -6.83
N TYR A 69 12.71 -4.15 -7.84
CA TYR A 69 12.10 -4.41 -9.16
C TYR A 69 10.96 -5.45 -9.14
N ARG A 70 10.83 -6.21 -8.04
CA ARG A 70 9.77 -7.21 -7.82
C ARG A 70 8.64 -6.69 -6.92
N ARG A 71 8.70 -5.41 -6.53
CA ARG A 71 7.60 -4.75 -5.82
C ARG A 71 6.30 -4.92 -6.59
N CYS A 72 5.20 -5.11 -5.86
CA CYS A 72 3.89 -5.34 -6.43
C CYS A 72 3.50 -4.19 -7.37
N GLY A 73 3.43 -4.45 -8.67
CA GLY A 73 2.93 -3.48 -9.65
C GLY A 73 1.48 -3.06 -9.41
N GLY A 74 0.72 -3.86 -8.66
CA GLY A 74 -0.66 -3.57 -8.25
C GLY A 74 -0.81 -2.74 -6.97
N GLU A 75 0.28 -2.26 -6.35
CA GLU A 75 0.19 -1.50 -5.10
C GLU A 75 -0.66 -0.24 -5.20
N GLN A 76 -0.44 0.58 -6.24
CA GLN A 76 -1.17 1.84 -6.40
C GLN A 76 -2.67 1.56 -6.63
N LEU A 77 -2.99 0.57 -7.46
CA LEU A 77 -4.37 0.13 -7.67
C LEU A 77 -5.01 -0.35 -6.36
N THR A 78 -4.32 -1.22 -5.63
CA THR A 78 -4.79 -1.74 -4.34
C THR A 78 -5.02 -0.62 -3.33
N THR A 79 -4.10 0.34 -3.27
CA THR A 79 -4.18 1.49 -2.36
C THR A 79 -5.36 2.38 -2.70
N GLU A 80 -5.56 2.73 -3.97
CA GLU A 80 -6.71 3.55 -4.38
C GLU A 80 -8.03 2.79 -4.24
N PHE A 81 -8.06 1.49 -4.51
CA PHE A 81 -9.23 0.65 -4.25
C PHE A 81 -9.64 0.68 -2.77
N VAL A 82 -8.68 0.44 -1.85
CA VAL A 82 -8.97 0.44 -0.41
C VAL A 82 -9.39 1.84 0.06
N LYS A 83 -8.73 2.90 -0.42
CA LYS A 83 -9.15 4.28 -0.13
C LYS A 83 -10.58 4.54 -0.56
N GLU A 84 -10.93 4.18 -1.79
CA GLU A 84 -12.26 4.43 -2.35
C GLU A 84 -13.33 3.60 -1.64
N PHE A 85 -13.01 2.36 -1.30
CA PHE A 85 -13.86 1.52 -0.45
C PHE A 85 -14.13 2.20 0.89
N LEU A 86 -13.10 2.64 1.62
CA LEU A 86 -13.25 3.30 2.91
C LEU A 86 -14.05 4.62 2.81
N ARG A 87 -13.81 5.43 1.77
CA ARG A 87 -14.58 6.64 1.49
C ARG A 87 -16.04 6.34 1.20
N THR A 88 -16.31 5.29 0.43
CA THR A 88 -17.67 4.85 0.09
C THR A 88 -18.41 4.38 1.33
N VAL A 89 -17.78 3.53 2.14
CA VAL A 89 -18.31 3.05 3.41
C VAL A 89 -18.68 4.24 4.31
N TRP A 90 -17.75 5.19 4.48
CA TRP A 90 -17.98 6.37 5.31
C TRP A 90 -19.10 7.27 4.77
N SER A 91 -19.01 7.67 3.49
CA SER A 91 -19.95 8.63 2.89
C SER A 91 -21.38 8.10 2.79
N ARG A 92 -21.55 6.78 2.69
CA ARG A 92 -22.86 6.13 2.67
C ARG A 92 -23.34 5.69 4.06
N GLY A 93 -22.56 5.95 5.12
CA GLY A 93 -22.88 5.51 6.47
C GLY A 93 -22.97 3.99 6.59
N ILE A 94 -22.23 3.22 5.79
CA ILE A 94 -22.31 1.75 5.83
C ILE A 94 -21.69 1.25 7.13
N GLU A 95 -22.47 0.50 7.90
CA GLU A 95 -22.04 -0.13 9.14
C GLU A 95 -21.91 -1.64 8.94
N PHE A 96 -20.79 -2.21 9.41
CA PHE A 96 -20.60 -3.65 9.48
C PHE A 96 -21.21 -4.16 10.79
N THR A 97 -22.00 -5.23 10.72
CA THR A 97 -22.70 -5.79 11.87
C THR A 97 -22.56 -7.31 11.90
N THR A 98 -22.51 -7.87 13.10
CA THR A 98 -22.59 -9.32 13.28
C THR A 98 -24.04 -9.76 13.15
N LEU A 99 -24.30 -10.70 12.25
CA LEU A 99 -25.60 -11.30 12.02
C LEU A 99 -25.82 -12.44 13.01
N ASP A 100 -27.01 -12.50 13.59
CA ASP A 100 -27.47 -13.62 14.40
C ASP A 100 -28.01 -14.72 13.47
N LEU A 101 -27.12 -15.61 13.03
CA LEU A 101 -27.43 -16.72 12.13
C LEU A 101 -27.44 -18.02 12.92
N GLU A 102 -28.50 -18.82 12.77
CA GLU A 102 -28.61 -20.15 13.39
C GLU A 102 -27.43 -21.06 13.01
N ARG A 103 -26.91 -20.89 11.78
CA ARG A 103 -25.70 -21.57 11.31
C ARG A 103 -24.89 -20.66 10.38
N SER A 104 -23.72 -20.24 10.83
CA SER A 104 -22.71 -19.57 10.01
C SER A 104 -21.76 -20.57 9.36
N GLU A 105 -21.33 -20.28 8.12
CA GLU A 105 -20.26 -21.01 7.46
C GLU A 105 -18.90 -20.64 8.06
N LYS A 106 -17.91 -21.52 7.92
CA LYS A 106 -16.55 -21.28 8.45
C LYS A 106 -15.61 -20.83 7.33
N LEU A 107 -15.07 -19.62 7.44
CA LEU A 107 -14.17 -19.02 6.44
C LEU A 107 -12.72 -18.99 6.93
N PRO A 108 -11.78 -19.65 6.23
CA PRO A 108 -10.36 -19.49 6.50
C PRO A 108 -9.88 -18.13 5.96
N VAL A 109 -9.42 -17.25 6.87
CA VAL A 109 -8.90 -15.91 6.53
C VAL A 109 -7.40 -15.78 6.71
N SER A 110 -6.78 -16.76 7.38
CA SER A 110 -5.31 -16.89 7.48
C SER A 110 -4.93 -18.35 7.73
N PRO A 111 -3.66 -18.76 7.57
CA PRO A 111 -3.21 -20.14 7.79
C PRO A 111 -3.55 -20.76 9.15
N ARG A 112 -3.94 -19.96 10.16
CA ARG A 112 -4.37 -20.44 11.48
C ARG A 112 -5.61 -19.72 12.00
N THR A 113 -6.34 -19.02 11.14
CA THR A 113 -7.51 -18.24 11.53
C THR A 113 -8.69 -18.61 10.67
N VAL A 114 -9.71 -19.15 11.32
CA VAL A 114 -11.02 -19.43 10.74
C VAL A 114 -12.02 -18.57 11.50
N ILE A 115 -12.85 -17.84 10.77
CA ILE A 115 -13.92 -17.01 11.34
C ILE A 115 -15.28 -17.56 10.92
N ASP A 116 -16.32 -17.11 11.62
CA ASP A 116 -17.70 -17.30 11.20
C ASP A 116 -18.06 -16.33 10.08
N ASP A 117 -18.73 -16.82 9.04
CA ASP A 117 -19.35 -16.00 7.99
C ASP A 117 -20.66 -15.41 8.51
N ASN A 118 -20.53 -14.48 9.45
CA ASN A 118 -21.66 -13.82 10.09
C ASN A 118 -21.48 -12.30 10.11
N ILE A 119 -20.71 -11.74 9.18
CA ILE A 119 -20.55 -10.29 9.05
C ILE A 119 -21.41 -9.81 7.89
N GLY A 120 -22.43 -9.02 8.19
CA GLY A 120 -23.24 -8.30 7.23
C GLY A 120 -22.90 -6.82 7.17
N PHE A 121 -23.57 -6.10 6.28
CA PHE A 121 -23.51 -4.64 6.21
C PHE A 121 -24.93 -4.07 6.10
N ARG A 122 -25.15 -2.93 6.75
CA ARG A 122 -26.38 -2.14 6.64
C ARG A 122 -26.04 -0.70 6.34
N GLN A 123 -26.95 0.01 5.70
CA GLN A 123 -26.85 1.46 5.60
C GLN A 123 -27.26 2.05 6.95
N GLY A 124 -26.39 2.84 7.56
CA GLY A 124 -26.66 3.60 8.77
C GLY A 124 -27.72 4.69 8.55
N PRO A 125 -28.26 5.27 9.63
CA PRO A 125 -29.30 6.29 9.57
C PRO A 125 -28.85 7.57 8.84
#